data_AF-A0A1R4HIV6-F1
#
_entry.id   AF-A0A1R4HIV6-F1
#
_cell.length_a   1.000
_cell.length_b   1.000
_cell.length_c   1.000
_cell.angle_alpha   90.00
_cell.angle_beta   90.00
_cell.angle_gamma   90.00
#
_symmetry.space_group_name_H-M   'P 1'
#
loop_
_entity.id
_entity.type
_entity.pdbx_description
1 polymer ?
#
loop_
_entity_poly.entity_id
_entity_poly.type
_entity_poly.pdbx_seq_one_letter_code
_entity_poly.pdbx_strand_id
1 'polypeptide(L)'
;MQADSGVPEYHADGNPSYRQQWIAEAAYYKAEARGFKLGYETVDWLAAEQDYIAMLIESFLAVSKDEGEMSIAGLRQLAKAVGVSEPENIFSETELICLIQTASQKRPCFRTQIGGVCQDKTSCHWSIECQKLIAEWCR
;
A
#
# COMPACT_ATOMS: atom_id res chain seq x y z
N MET A 1 -1.86 15.94 -43.14
CA MET A 1 -1.47 14.88 -42.18
C MET A 1 -1.28 15.57 -40.84
N GLN A 2 -2.35 15.67 -40.04
CA GLN A 2 -2.26 16.24 -38.69
C GLN A 2 -1.98 15.09 -37.73
N ALA A 3 -0.95 15.29 -36.91
CA ALA A 3 -0.55 14.38 -35.86
C ALA A 3 -1.61 14.41 -34.75
N ASP A 4 -2.30 13.28 -34.61
CA ASP A 4 -3.21 12.98 -33.52
C ASP A 4 -2.40 12.92 -32.22
N SER A 5 -2.38 14.04 -31.50
CA SER A 5 -1.78 14.14 -30.18
C SER A 5 -2.78 13.59 -29.19
N GLY A 6 -2.82 12.26 -29.06
CA GLY A 6 -3.65 11.55 -28.08
C GLY A 6 -3.20 11.90 -26.66
N VAL A 7 -3.71 13.00 -26.13
CA VAL A 7 -3.68 13.28 -24.69
C VAL A 7 -4.71 12.35 -24.05
N PRO A 8 -4.34 11.48 -23.10
CA PRO A 8 -5.32 10.62 -22.45
C PRO A 8 -6.27 11.47 -21.61
N GLU A 9 -7.51 11.61 -22.07
CA GLU A 9 -8.61 12.17 -21.31
C GLU A 9 -8.86 11.30 -20.06
N TYR A 10 -8.71 11.90 -18.88
CA TYR A 10 -9.11 11.29 -17.61
C TYR A 10 -10.63 11.38 -17.45
N HIS A 11 -11.33 10.30 -17.79
CA HIS A 11 -12.79 10.20 -17.64
C HIS A 11 -13.19 9.72 -16.24
N ALA A 12 -14.06 10.50 -15.60
CA ALA A 12 -14.49 10.39 -14.21
C ALA A 12 -15.72 9.46 -14.01
N ASP A 13 -15.67 8.24 -14.53
CA ASP A 13 -16.72 7.23 -14.35
C ASP A 13 -16.13 5.91 -13.83
N GLY A 14 -16.36 5.60 -12.55
CA GLY A 14 -16.40 4.23 -11.99
C GLY A 14 -15.32 3.21 -12.40
N ASN A 15 -14.12 3.63 -12.81
CA ASN A 15 -13.20 2.76 -13.51
C ASN A 15 -12.30 2.01 -12.51
N PRO A 16 -12.29 0.66 -12.48
CA PRO A 16 -11.27 -0.11 -11.77
C PRO A 16 -9.85 0.02 -12.41
N SER A 17 -9.70 0.99 -13.32
CA SER A 17 -8.66 1.15 -14.34
C SER A 17 -7.25 1.19 -13.83
N TYR A 18 -6.89 2.11 -12.93
CA TYR A 18 -5.46 2.36 -12.70
C TYR A 18 -4.81 1.24 -11.88
N ARG A 19 -5.47 0.83 -10.79
CA ARG A 19 -5.00 -0.29 -9.95
C ARG A 19 -4.89 -1.56 -10.79
N GLN A 20 -5.96 -1.96 -11.48
CA GLN A 20 -5.96 -3.21 -12.24
C GLN A 20 -4.99 -3.17 -13.41
N GLN A 21 -4.87 -2.04 -14.11
CA GLN A 21 -3.91 -1.87 -15.21
C GLN A 21 -2.47 -1.97 -14.70
N TRP A 22 -2.13 -1.27 -13.61
CA TRP A 22 -0.79 -1.33 -13.04
C TRP A 22 -0.43 -2.76 -12.60
N ILE A 23 -1.35 -3.44 -11.89
CA ILE A 23 -1.14 -4.83 -11.44
C ILE A 23 -0.99 -5.77 -12.64
N ALA A 24 -1.84 -5.64 -13.65
CA ALA A 24 -1.79 -6.49 -14.84
C ALA A 24 -0.47 -6.31 -15.61
N GLU A 25 -0.01 -5.07 -15.78
CA GLU A 25 1.25 -4.76 -16.44
C GLU A 25 2.46 -5.27 -15.64
N ALA A 26 2.48 -5.06 -14.33
CA ALA A 26 3.54 -5.59 -13.46
C ALA A 26 3.55 -7.13 -13.44
N ALA A 27 2.38 -7.77 -13.43
CA ALA A 27 2.27 -9.23 -13.52
C ALA A 27 2.75 -9.75 -14.89
N TYR A 28 2.46 -9.03 -15.98
CA TYR A 28 2.96 -9.35 -17.31
C TYR A 28 4.49 -9.33 -17.35
N TYR A 29 5.13 -8.27 -16.84
CA TYR A 29 6.60 -8.19 -16.83
C TYR A 29 7.24 -9.25 -15.91
N LYS A 30 6.60 -9.62 -14.80
CA LYS A 30 7.04 -10.76 -13.98
C LYS A 30 6.96 -12.08 -14.74
N ALA A 31 5.89 -12.30 -15.51
CA ALA A 31 5.75 -13.46 -16.37
C ALA A 31 6.78 -13.46 -17.52
N GLU A 32 7.05 -12.31 -18.13
CA GLU A 32 8.05 -12.15 -19.18
C GLU A 32 9.47 -12.48 -18.66
N ALA A 33 9.85 -11.95 -17.50
CA ALA A 33 11.17 -12.16 -16.89
C ALA A 33 11.49 -13.65 -16.62
N ARG A 34 10.45 -14.49 -16.49
CA ARG A 34 10.55 -15.94 -16.32
C ARG A 34 10.18 -16.74 -17.58
N GLY A 35 10.04 -16.08 -18.72
CA GLY A 35 9.77 -16.69 -20.02
C GLY A 35 8.35 -17.23 -20.18
N PHE A 36 7.35 -16.58 -19.58
CA PHE A 36 5.91 -16.94 -19.64
C PHE A 36 5.61 -18.40 -19.26
N LYS A 37 6.37 -18.98 -18.34
CA LYS A 37 6.13 -20.36 -17.87
C LYS A 37 4.71 -20.48 -17.28
N LEU A 38 3.94 -21.46 -17.73
CA LEU A 38 2.56 -21.69 -17.25
C LEU A 38 2.52 -22.14 -15.78
N GLY A 39 1.40 -21.90 -15.10
CA GLY A 39 1.14 -22.36 -13.73
C GLY A 39 1.59 -21.41 -12.61
N TYR A 40 1.89 -20.16 -12.95
CA TYR A 40 2.33 -19.11 -12.02
C TYR A 40 1.55 -17.81 -12.23
N GLU A 41 0.48 -17.83 -13.03
CA GLU A 41 -0.33 -16.67 -13.38
C GLU A 41 -0.86 -15.99 -12.10
N THR A 42 -1.38 -16.78 -11.17
CA THR A 42 -1.84 -16.30 -9.85
C THR A 42 -0.69 -15.77 -9.00
N VAL A 43 0.49 -16.39 -9.07
CA VAL A 43 1.65 -15.98 -8.27
C VAL A 43 2.17 -14.62 -8.73
N ASP A 44 2.27 -14.41 -10.04
CA ASP A 44 2.69 -13.13 -10.61
C ASP A 44 1.68 -12.03 -10.32
N TRP A 45 0.38 -12.34 -10.41
CA TRP A 45 -0.68 -11.42 -10.04
C TRP A 45 -0.58 -11.00 -8.57
N LEU A 46 -0.50 -11.96 -7.64
CA LEU A 46 -0.40 -11.66 -6.21
C LEU A 46 0.88 -10.87 -5.88
N ALA A 47 2.00 -11.19 -6.51
CA ALA A 47 3.24 -10.44 -6.34
C ALA A 47 3.10 -8.99 -6.86
N ALA A 48 2.45 -8.78 -8.00
CA ALA A 48 2.16 -7.46 -8.52
C ALA A 48 1.19 -6.67 -7.62
N GLU A 49 0.18 -7.32 -7.03
CA GLU A 49 -0.70 -6.68 -6.03
C GLU A 49 0.08 -6.21 -4.80
N GLN A 50 1.01 -7.03 -4.30
CA GLN A 50 1.88 -6.66 -3.18
C GLN A 50 2.78 -5.47 -3.52
N ASP A 51 3.39 -5.46 -4.71
CA ASP A 51 4.23 -4.35 -5.16
C ASP A 51 3.42 -3.05 -5.28
N TYR A 52 2.19 -3.12 -5.79
CA TYR A 52 1.29 -1.97 -5.88
C TYR A 52 0.98 -1.40 -4.49
N ILE A 53 0.64 -2.26 -3.53
CA ILE A 53 0.37 -1.85 -2.15
C ILE A 53 1.61 -1.23 -1.49
N ALA A 54 2.79 -1.82 -1.71
CA ALA A 54 4.05 -1.28 -1.18
C ALA A 54 4.32 0.13 -1.73
N MET A 55 4.14 0.34 -3.03
CA MET A 55 4.31 1.64 -3.68
C MET A 55 3.34 2.70 -3.12
N LEU A 56 2.06 2.35 -2.89
CA LEU A 56 1.10 3.26 -2.27
C LEU A 56 1.53 3.69 -0.86
N ILE A 57 2.02 2.74 -0.06
CA ILE A 57 2.51 2.99 1.29
C ILE A 57 3.75 3.87 1.27
N GLU A 58 4.72 3.57 0.42
CA GLU A 58 5.95 4.35 0.30
C GLU A 58 5.66 5.79 -0.13
N SER A 59 4.77 5.98 -1.09
CA SER A 59 4.32 7.29 -1.55
C SER A 59 3.66 8.08 -0.41
N PHE A 60 2.74 7.45 0.33
CA PHE A 60 2.09 8.07 1.48
C PHE A 60 3.08 8.48 2.57
N LEU A 61 4.03 7.60 2.90
CA LEU A 61 5.07 7.86 3.91
C LEU A 61 6.06 8.95 3.47
N ALA A 62 6.36 9.04 2.17
CA ALA A 62 7.22 10.10 1.64
C ALA A 62 6.57 11.48 1.82
N VAL A 63 5.27 11.62 1.48
CA VAL A 63 4.53 12.87 1.67
C VAL A 63 4.38 13.22 3.16
N SER A 64 4.13 12.22 4.01
CA SER A 64 3.93 12.44 5.45
C SER A 64 5.21 12.90 6.18
N LYS A 65 6.40 12.57 5.67
CA LYS A 65 7.68 13.03 6.24
C LYS A 65 7.92 14.53 6.03
N ASP A 66 7.38 15.10 4.96
CA ASP A 66 7.58 16.50 4.60
C ASP A 66 6.55 17.41 5.26
N GLU A 67 5.31 16.94 5.48
CA GLU A 67 4.22 17.73 6.07
C GLU A 67 4.01 17.53 7.59
N GLY A 68 4.73 16.58 8.22
CA GLY A 68 4.95 16.54 9.66
C GLY A 68 4.02 15.67 10.50
N GLU A 69 2.80 15.35 10.06
CA GLU A 69 1.88 14.44 10.79
C GLU A 69 1.02 13.58 9.86
N MET A 70 0.88 12.30 10.20
CA MET A 70 -0.06 11.39 9.52
C MET A 70 -1.47 11.68 10.01
N SER A 71 -2.27 12.39 9.22
CA SER A 71 -3.68 12.61 9.58
C SER A 71 -4.50 11.32 9.48
N ILE A 72 -5.50 11.17 10.37
CA ILE A 72 -6.55 10.13 10.27
C ILE A 72 -7.18 10.12 8.86
N ALA A 73 -7.41 11.29 8.27
CA ALA A 73 -7.96 11.40 6.92
C ALA A 73 -7.04 10.75 5.86
N GLY A 74 -5.73 11.00 5.94
CA GLY A 74 -4.73 10.36 5.08
C GLY A 74 -4.67 8.85 5.28
N LEU A 75 -4.68 8.39 6.53
CA LEU A 75 -4.69 6.96 6.85
C LEU A 75 -5.96 6.26 6.33
N ARG A 76 -7.13 6.90 6.39
CA ARG A 76 -8.38 6.36 5.81
C ARG A 76 -8.30 6.24 4.28
N GLN A 77 -7.73 7.25 3.63
CA GLN A 77 -7.52 7.21 2.18
C GLN A 77 -6.57 6.07 1.79
N LEU A 78 -5.46 5.92 2.51
CA LEU A 78 -4.53 4.82 2.29
C LEU A 78 -5.19 3.45 2.55
N ALA A 79 -5.92 3.30 3.65
CA ALA A 79 -6.65 2.08 3.97
C ALA A 79 -7.63 1.69 2.86
N LYS A 80 -8.39 2.66 2.33
CA LYS A 80 -9.28 2.45 1.18
C LYS A 80 -8.52 2.00 -0.06
N ALA A 81 -7.38 2.62 -0.36
CA ALA A 81 -6.57 2.30 -1.54
C ALA A 81 -5.92 0.91 -1.46
N VAL A 82 -5.59 0.44 -0.25
CA VAL A 82 -5.05 -0.89 0.02
C VAL A 82 -6.15 -1.96 0.09
N GLY A 83 -7.43 -1.57 0.12
CA GLY A 83 -8.57 -2.49 0.08
C GLY A 83 -9.12 -2.89 1.46
N VAL A 84 -8.85 -2.09 2.49
CA VAL A 84 -9.53 -2.21 3.80
C VAL A 84 -11.00 -1.84 3.62
N SER A 85 -11.90 -2.67 4.17
CA SER A 85 -13.33 -2.39 4.17
C SER A 85 -13.70 -1.30 5.16
N GLU A 86 -14.55 -0.37 4.75
CA GLU A 86 -15.16 0.69 5.56
C GLU A 86 -14.20 1.52 6.47
N PRO A 87 -13.05 2.01 5.94
CA PRO A 87 -12.08 2.75 6.74
C PRO A 87 -12.62 4.08 7.31
N GLU A 88 -13.67 4.65 6.70
CA GLU A 88 -14.35 5.87 7.15
C GLU A 88 -14.93 5.78 8.58
N ASN A 89 -15.25 4.57 9.04
CA ASN A 89 -15.80 4.32 10.37
C ASN A 89 -14.73 4.19 11.46
N ILE A 90 -13.45 4.26 11.09
CA ILE A 90 -12.32 3.99 11.99
C ILE A 90 -11.68 5.31 12.40
N PHE A 91 -11.73 5.63 13.69
CA PHE A 91 -11.27 6.92 14.24
C PHE A 91 -9.91 6.84 14.94
N SER A 92 -9.33 5.65 15.04
CA SER A 92 -8.03 5.45 15.66
C SER A 92 -6.95 5.31 14.59
N GLU A 93 -5.92 6.16 14.67
CA GLU A 93 -4.73 6.07 13.80
C GLU A 93 -4.07 4.70 13.90
N THR A 94 -3.98 4.17 15.12
CA THR A 94 -3.38 2.86 15.40
C THR A 94 -4.17 1.70 14.78
N GLU A 95 -5.50 1.80 14.76
CA GLU A 95 -6.37 0.78 14.16
C GLU A 95 -6.30 0.84 12.63
N LEU A 96 -6.28 2.04 12.04
CA LEU A 96 -6.07 2.21 10.60
C LEU A 96 -4.72 1.64 10.15
N ILE A 97 -3.65 1.95 10.88
CA ILE A 97 -2.31 1.42 10.60
C ILE A 97 -2.29 -0.11 10.70
N CYS A 98 -2.95 -0.71 11.70
CA CYS A 98 -3.09 -2.16 11.82
C CYS A 98 -3.74 -2.80 10.57
N LEU A 99 -4.84 -2.21 10.12
CA LEU A 99 -5.62 -2.74 9.01
C LEU A 99 -4.86 -2.60 7.68
N ILE A 100 -4.20 -1.45 7.47
CA ILE A 100 -3.31 -1.24 6.31
C ILE A 100 -2.20 -2.29 6.30
N GLN A 101 -1.54 -2.52 7.44
CA GLN A 101 -0.47 -3.52 7.54
C GLN A 101 -0.97 -4.94 7.27
N THR A 102 -2.12 -5.30 7.83
CA THR A 102 -2.75 -6.63 7.63
C THR A 102 -3.10 -6.85 6.16
N ALA A 103 -3.71 -5.85 5.51
CA ALA A 103 -4.08 -5.90 4.10
C ALA A 103 -2.84 -5.94 3.17
N SER A 104 -1.70 -5.42 3.61
CA SER A 104 -0.44 -5.45 2.86
C SER A 104 0.28 -6.81 2.86
N GLN A 105 -0.29 -7.84 3.50
CA GLN A 105 0.29 -9.18 3.64
C GLN A 105 1.71 -9.24 4.22
N LYS A 106 2.28 -8.12 4.66
CA LYS A 106 3.44 -8.10 5.54
C LYS A 106 2.92 -8.55 6.91
N ARG A 107 3.63 -9.49 7.54
CA ARG A 107 3.34 -9.88 8.94
C ARG A 107 3.17 -8.59 9.73
N PRO A 108 2.03 -8.35 10.41
CA PRO A 108 1.82 -7.14 11.17
C PRO A 108 2.97 -7.02 12.16
N CYS A 109 3.88 -6.10 11.86
CA CYS A 109 5.01 -5.80 12.74
C CYS A 109 4.53 -4.93 13.92
N PHE A 110 3.33 -4.37 13.80
CA PHE A 110 2.54 -3.82 14.89
C PHE A 110 2.09 -4.96 15.80
N ARG A 111 2.58 -4.90 17.04
CA ARG A 111 2.26 -5.88 18.06
C ARG A 111 0.80 -5.68 18.50
N THR A 112 -0.05 -6.67 18.26
CA THR A 112 -1.37 -6.82 18.88
C THR A 112 -1.32 -6.92 20.42
N GLN A 113 -0.13 -6.86 21.04
CA GLN A 113 0.07 -6.96 22.49
C GLN A 113 1.23 -6.08 22.96
N ILE A 114 1.05 -5.43 24.11
CA ILE A 114 2.06 -4.60 24.78
C ILE A 114 3.41 -5.35 24.87
N GLY A 115 4.49 -4.64 24.57
CA GLY A 115 5.86 -5.12 24.82
C GLY A 115 6.55 -5.68 23.61
N GLY A 116 6.46 -4.97 22.47
CA GLY A 116 6.81 -5.62 21.24
C GLY A 116 7.51 -5.02 20.04
N VAL A 117 8.52 -5.78 19.61
CA VAL A 117 9.44 -5.46 18.54
C VAL A 117 9.05 -6.10 17.21
N CYS A 118 9.10 -5.27 16.17
CA CYS A 118 9.18 -5.67 14.78
C CYS A 118 10.35 -6.64 14.57
N GLN A 119 10.06 -7.83 14.02
CA GLN A 119 11.07 -8.85 13.75
C GLN A 119 11.90 -8.54 12.48
N ASP A 120 11.46 -7.57 11.68
CA ASP A 120 12.05 -7.24 10.38
C ASP A 120 12.58 -5.79 10.37
N LYS A 121 13.61 -5.55 11.19
CA LYS A 121 14.19 -4.20 11.38
C LYS A 121 14.82 -3.61 10.11
N THR A 122 15.19 -4.43 9.14
CA THR A 122 15.95 -4.03 7.94
C THR A 122 15.09 -3.76 6.72
N SER A 123 13.86 -4.31 6.63
CA SER A 123 13.00 -4.17 5.44
C SER A 123 11.61 -3.57 5.74
N CYS A 124 11.34 -3.20 6.99
CA CYS A 124 10.07 -2.59 7.38
C CYS A 124 10.04 -1.10 7.02
N HIS A 125 9.26 -0.76 5.98
CA HIS A 125 9.02 0.63 5.55
C HIS A 125 8.38 1.51 6.64
N TRP A 126 7.74 0.91 7.65
CA TRP A 126 7.07 1.61 8.75
C TRP A 126 7.94 1.78 10.01
N SER A 127 9.21 1.36 9.99
CA SER A 127 10.05 1.25 11.20
C SER A 127 10.14 2.53 12.03
N ILE A 128 10.23 3.70 11.41
CA ILE A 128 10.31 5.01 12.10
C ILE A 128 8.95 5.41 12.69
N GLU A 129 7.87 5.25 11.93
CA GLU A 129 6.54 5.64 12.38
C GLU A 129 5.99 4.69 13.45
N CYS A 130 6.32 3.40 13.36
CA CYS A 130 6.12 2.46 14.45
C CYS A 130 6.91 2.86 15.72
N GLN A 131 8.11 3.42 15.59
CA GLN A 131 8.89 3.89 16.75
C GLN A 131 8.28 5.14 17.41
N LYS A 132 7.76 6.09 16.62
CA LYS A 132 7.11 7.30 17.16
C LYS A 132 5.83 6.96 17.95
N LEU A 133 4.98 6.09 17.41
CA LEU A 133 3.76 5.63 18.09
C LEU A 133 4.06 4.86 19.39
N ILE A 134 5.16 4.08 19.43
CA ILE A 134 5.62 3.43 20.67
C ILE A 134 6.03 4.47 21.73
N ALA A 135 6.69 5.55 21.32
CA ALA A 135 7.13 6.60 22.23
C ALA A 135 5.96 7.36 22.86
N GLU A 136 4.84 7.52 22.16
CA GLU A 136 3.62 8.11 22.70
C GLU A 136 2.86 7.17 23.66
N TRP A 137 2.86 5.86 23.40
CA TRP A 137 2.19 4.86 24.27
C TRP A 137 2.95 4.55 25.57
N CYS A 138 4.26 4.77 25.62
CA CYS A 138 5.08 4.58 26.82
C CYS A 138 5.24 5.84 27.69
N ARG A 139 4.42 6.87 27.44
CA ARG A 139 4.36 8.10 28.24
C ARG A 139 3.41 7.95 29.42
#